data_AF-A0A3S1JVM6-F1
#
_entry.id   AF-A0A3S1JVM6-F1
#
_cell.length_a   1.000
_cell.length_b   1.000
_cell.length_c   1.000
_cell.angle_alpha   90.00
_cell.angle_beta   90.00
_cell.angle_gamma   90.00
#
_symmetry.space_group_name_H-M   'P 1'
#
loop_
_entity.id
_entity.type
_entity.pdbx_description
1 polymer ?
#
loop_
_entity_poly.entity_id
_entity_poly.type
_entity_poly.pdbx_seq_one_letter_code
_entity_poly.pdbx_strand_id
1 'polypeptide(L)' 'MSSRKPKLILVYEPEKACFDRLVADGHVAARAAEIASYLAQSTDIASEFDALAAACLT' A
#
# COMPACT_ATOMS: atom_id res chain seq x y z
N MET A 1 3.36 -21.36 27.53
CA MET A 1 3.80 -20.26 26.65
C MET A 1 2.62 -19.83 25.81
N SER A 2 2.09 -18.62 25.96
CA SER A 2 0.99 -18.14 25.12
C SER A 2 1.39 -18.23 23.66
N SER A 3 0.72 -19.08 22.90
CA SER A 3 0.78 -19.12 21.44
C SER A 3 0.18 -17.81 20.92
N ARG A 4 0.97 -16.74 20.91
CA ARG A 4 0.61 -15.56 20.12
C ARG A 4 0.89 -15.92 18.67
N LYS A 5 -0.16 -16.21 17.92
CA LYS A 5 -0.08 -16.23 16.46
C LYS A 5 0.25 -14.81 16.01
N PRO A 6 1.42 -14.55 15.41
CA PRO A 6 1.73 -13.23 14.88
C PRO A 6 0.71 -12.84 13.81
N LYS A 7 0.27 -11.58 13.83
CA LYS A 7 -0.69 -11.04 12.86
C LYS A 7 0.03 -10.02 11.98
N LEU A 8 0.11 -10.30 10.68
CA LEU A 8 0.57 -9.32 9.69
C LEU A 8 -0.59 -8.37 9.34
N ILE A 9 -0.29 -7.08 9.29
CA ILE A 9 -1.20 -6.05 8.75
C ILE A 9 -0.44 -5.39 7.60
N LEU A 10 -0.96 -5.55 6.38
CA LEU A 10 -0.41 -4.93 5.18
C LEU A 10 -1.26 -3.71 4.82
N VAL A 11 -0.60 -2.56 4.69
CA VAL A 11 -1.21 -1.33 4.18
C VAL A 11 -0.59 -1.06 2.82
N TYR A 12 -1.42 -1.03 1.79
CA TYR A 12 -1.01 -0.84 0.41
C TYR A 12 -1.99 0.09 -0.30
N GLU A 13 -1.45 1.01 -1.09
CA GLU A 13 -2.19 1.91 -1.97
C GLU A 13 -1.39 2.06 -3.27
N PRO A 14 -1.97 1.75 -4.45
CA PRO A 14 -1.31 2.04 -5.72
C PRO A 14 -1.08 3.54 -5.89
N GLU A 15 0.03 3.94 -6.51
CA GLU A 15 0.34 5.35 -6.82
C GLU A 15 -0.86 6.07 -7.46
N LYS A 16 -1.45 5.45 -8.49
CA LYS A 16 -2.60 6.02 -9.21
C LYS A 16 -3.80 6.25 -8.29
N ALA A 17 -4.08 5.30 -7.39
CA ALA A 17 -5.21 5.42 -6.46
C ALA A 17 -4.98 6.57 -5.47
N CYS A 18 -3.74 6.74 -5.00
CA CYS A 18 -3.37 7.87 -4.15
C CYS A 18 -3.55 9.21 -4.88
N PHE A 19 -3.04 9.31 -6.11
CA PHE A 19 -3.16 10.50 -6.94
C PHE A 19 -4.63 10.89 -7.15
N ASP A 20 -5.45 9.93 -7.60
CA ASP A 20 -6.87 10.17 -7.88
C ASP A 20 -7.61 10.66 -6.63
N ARG A 21 -7.32 10.06 -5.46
CA ARG A 21 -7.90 10.47 -4.17
C ARG A 21 -7.48 11.89 -3.78
N LEU A 22 -6.20 12.23 -3.88
CA LEU A 22 -5.71 13.57 -3.54
C LEU A 22 -6.32 14.65 -4.44
N VAL A 23 -6.49 14.38 -5.73
CA VAL A 23 -7.17 15.31 -6.64
C VAL A 23 -8.65 15.47 -6.28
N ALA A 24 -9.34 14.37 -5.95
CA ALA A 24 -10.73 14.41 -5.50
C ALA A 24 -10.91 15.20 -4.19
N ASP A 25 -9.93 15.16 -3.30
CA ASP A 25 -9.89 15.93 -2.04
C ASP A 25 -9.56 17.42 -2.25
N GLY A 26 -9.32 17.85 -3.50
CA GLY A 26 -9.08 19.25 -3.86
C GLY A 26 -7.61 19.67 -3.89
N HIS A 27 -6.67 18.72 -3.80
CA HIS A 27 -5.25 19.03 -3.98
C HIS A 27 -4.94 19.37 -5.45
N VAL A 28 -4.07 20.36 -5.65
CA VAL A 28 -3.54 20.67 -6.99
C VAL A 28 -2.74 19.49 -7.54
N ALA A 29 -2.96 19.16 -8.82
CA ALA A 29 -2.41 17.97 -9.46
C ALA A 29 -0.88 17.82 -9.31
N ALA A 30 -0.11 18.91 -9.42
CA ALA A 30 1.34 18.88 -9.24
C ALA A 30 1.75 18.40 -7.84
N ARG A 31 1.03 18.84 -6.79
CA ARG A 31 1.28 18.41 -5.41
C ARG A 31 0.79 16.98 -5.17
N ALA A 32 -0.32 16.60 -5.77
CA ALA A 32 -0.83 15.23 -5.71
C ALA A 32 0.17 14.24 -6.34
N ALA A 33 0.75 14.59 -7.49
CA ALA A 33 1.76 13.78 -8.16
C ALA A 33 3.04 13.66 -7.34
N GLU A 34 3.50 14.75 -6.72
CA GLU A 34 4.66 14.71 -5.82
C GLU A 34 4.43 13.74 -4.66
N ILE A 35 3.28 13.82 -3.98
CA ILE A 35 2.92 12.92 -2.87
C ILE A 35 2.80 11.47 -3.35
N ALA A 36 2.09 11.23 -4.46
CA ALA A 36 1.89 9.90 -5.00
C ALA A 36 3.22 9.25 -5.45
N SER A 37 4.16 10.02 -5.99
CA SER A 37 5.46 9.50 -6.41
C SER A 37 6.30 8.92 -5.27
N TYR A 38 6.10 9.40 -4.03
CA TYR A 38 6.75 8.81 -2.85
C TYR A 38 6.21 7.40 -2.53
N LEU A 39 4.96 7.08 -2.91
CA LEU A 39 4.44 5.70 -2.82
C LEU A 39 5.07 4.79 -3.87
N ALA A 40 5.30 5.32 -5.09
CA ALA A 40 5.85 4.56 -6.21
C ALA A 40 7.33 4.15 -6.05
N GLN A 41 8.04 4.70 -5.05
CA GLN A 41 9.41 4.25 -4.73
C GLN A 41 9.44 2.89 -4.02
N SER A 42 8.28 2.42 -3.54
CA SER A 42 8.12 1.01 -3.19
C SER A 42 7.75 0.24 -4.46
N THR A 43 8.51 -0.81 -4.78
CA THR A 43 8.12 -1.78 -5.80
C THR A 43 6.66 -2.14 -5.63
N ASP A 44 5.89 -2.22 -6.71
CA ASP A 44 4.51 -2.69 -6.62
C ASP A 44 4.51 -4.15 -6.16
N ILE A 45 4.17 -4.36 -4.89
CA ILE A 45 4.17 -5.67 -4.22
C ILE A 45 2.82 -6.39 -4.34
N ALA A 46 1.89 -5.89 -5.17
CA ALA A 46 0.56 -6.49 -5.32
C ALA A 46 0.62 -7.95 -5.76
N SER A 47 1.59 -8.31 -6.62
CA SER A 47 1.79 -9.70 -7.07
C SER A 47 2.19 -10.66 -5.95
N GLU A 48 2.71 -10.14 -4.84
CA GLU A 48 3.25 -10.90 -3.72
C GLU A 48 2.20 -11.15 -2.63
N PHE A 49 1.00 -10.58 -2.74
CA PHE A 49 -0.01 -10.67 -1.68
C PHE A 49 -0.45 -12.09 -1.38
N ASP A 50 -0.65 -12.91 -2.40
CA ASP A 50 -1.04 -14.31 -2.21
C ASP A 50 0.07 -15.11 -1.50
N ALA A 51 1.34 -14.84 -1.84
CA ALA A 51 2.48 -15.46 -1.19
C ALA A 51 2.61 -15.02 0.29
N LEU A 52 2.41 -13.73 0.58
CA LEU A 52 2.39 -13.18 1.94
C LEU A 52 1.23 -13.77 2.77
N ALA A 53 0.05 -13.89 2.18
CA ALA A 53 -1.12 -14.48 2.83
C ALA A 53 -0.87 -15.95 3.18
N ALA A 54 -0.32 -16.74 2.25
CA ALA A 54 0.03 -18.14 2.48
C ALA A 54 1.06 -18.30 3.62
N ALA A 55 2.09 -17.44 3.66
CA ALA A 55 3.10 -17.47 4.72
C ALA A 55 2.55 -17.10 6.11
N CYS A 56 1.44 -16.37 6.19
CA CYS A 56 0.80 -16.02 7.46
C CYS A 56 -0.19 -17.09 7.98
N LEU A 57 -0.52 -18.10 7.17
CA LEU A 57 -1.42 -19.19 7.55
C LEU A 57 -0.70 -20.34 8.25
N THR A 58 0.64 -20.39 8.18
CA THR A 58 1.52 -21.38 8.84
C THR A 58 1.94 -20.93 10.23
#